data_AF-A0A3B9TWX2-F1
#
_entry.id   AF-A0A3B9TWX2-F1
#
_cell.length_a   1.000
_cell.length_b   1.000
_cell.length_c   1.000
_cell.angle_alpha   90.00
_cell.angle_beta   90.00
_cell.angle_gamma   90.00
#
_symmetry.space_group_name_H-M   'P 1'
#
loop_
_entity.id
_entity.type
_entity.pdbx_description
1 polymer ?
#
loop_
_entity_poly.entity_id
_entity_poly.type
_entity_poly.pdbx_seq_one_letter_code
_entity_poly.pdbx_strand_id
1 'polypeptide(L)'
;MNDVSTKWVYSFGADGTDGDTGMRNLLGGKGANLAEMSGIGLPVPPGFTITTEVCTHYYDNGRSYPDALASQVKDAIARIEAQTGARFADPENPLLVSVRSGARASMPGMMDTVLNLGLNDVTVAGLAARADDKRFAYDSYRRFIQMYSDVVMEVDHGLFEDALEEQKLRCGVFDDTGLTGDDLETLVGTYKQIVRDESGEEFPQDPNDQLWGAIGAVFNSWMNARATTYRRLNNIPASWGTAVNVQA
;
A
#
# COMPACT_ATOMS: atom_id res chain seq x y z
N MET A 1 -20.37 -31.84 3.95
CA MET A 1 -19.38 -31.23 4.86
C MET A 1 -19.36 -29.76 4.50
N ASN A 2 -19.82 -28.87 5.39
CA ASN A 2 -19.73 -27.44 5.15
C ASN A 2 -18.25 -27.09 5.17
N ASP A 3 -17.66 -26.89 4.00
CA ASP A 3 -16.30 -26.42 3.88
C ASP A 3 -16.27 -24.98 4.44
N VAL A 4 -15.82 -24.84 5.68
CA VAL A 4 -15.62 -23.53 6.28
C VAL A 4 -14.39 -22.96 5.62
N SER A 5 -14.60 -22.23 4.52
CA SER A 5 -13.54 -21.49 3.81
C SER A 5 -12.68 -20.74 4.83
N THR A 6 -11.38 -21.05 4.86
CA THR A 6 -10.41 -20.42 5.78
C THR A 6 -10.47 -18.89 5.66
N LYS A 7 -10.57 -18.20 6.80
CA LYS A 7 -10.58 -16.73 6.85
C LYS A 7 -9.15 -16.19 6.78
N TRP A 8 -8.82 -15.52 5.68
CA TRP A 8 -7.51 -14.93 5.40
C TRP A 8 -7.47 -13.42 5.61
N VAL A 9 -8.64 -12.77 5.65
CA VAL A 9 -8.78 -11.31 5.75
C VAL A 9 -9.61 -10.93 6.98
N TYR A 10 -9.12 -9.99 7.77
CA TYR A 10 -9.72 -9.53 9.02
C TYR A 10 -9.95 -8.01 8.97
N SER A 11 -11.20 -7.58 8.96
CA SER A 11 -11.57 -6.16 8.90
C SER A 11 -11.45 -5.46 10.25
N PHE A 12 -11.23 -4.14 10.22
CA PHE A 12 -11.30 -3.24 11.37
C PHE A 12 -11.83 -1.87 10.92
N GLY A 13 -12.51 -1.14 11.79
CA GLY A 13 -13.06 0.18 11.49
C GLY A 13 -14.08 0.63 12.52
N ALA A 14 -14.85 1.68 12.20
CA ALA A 14 -15.87 2.23 13.10
C ALA A 14 -17.02 1.25 13.36
N ASP A 15 -17.32 0.37 12.39
CA ASP A 15 -18.40 -0.63 12.48
C ASP A 15 -18.00 -1.90 13.25
N GLY A 16 -16.78 -1.95 13.77
CA GLY A 16 -16.25 -3.07 14.56
C GLY A 16 -14.96 -3.67 14.00
N THR A 17 -14.56 -4.80 14.57
CA THR A 17 -13.35 -5.52 14.18
C THR A 17 -13.55 -7.04 14.21
N ASP A 18 -12.84 -7.72 13.32
CA ASP A 18 -12.79 -9.17 13.22
C ASP A 18 -11.70 -9.81 14.10
N GLY A 19 -10.86 -9.01 14.76
CA GLY A 19 -9.74 -9.51 15.56
C GLY A 19 -9.46 -8.70 16.81
N ASP A 20 -8.38 -9.04 17.52
CA ASP A 20 -7.97 -8.41 18.77
C ASP A 20 -6.45 -8.54 19.02
N THR A 21 -5.97 -7.97 20.12
CA THR A 21 -4.57 -8.10 20.56
C THR A 21 -4.08 -9.54 20.75
N GLY A 22 -4.96 -10.47 21.11
CA GLY A 22 -4.65 -11.90 21.25
C GLY A 22 -4.27 -12.56 19.93
N MET A 23 -4.69 -11.99 18.80
CA MET A 23 -4.41 -12.48 17.45
C MET A 23 -3.10 -11.97 16.86
N ARG A 24 -2.18 -11.42 17.67
CA ARG A 24 -0.87 -10.89 17.24
C ARG A 24 -0.06 -11.83 16.34
N ASN A 25 -0.13 -13.13 16.59
CA ASN A 25 0.57 -14.10 15.75
C ASN A 25 -0.05 -14.19 14.35
N LEU A 26 -1.37 -14.06 14.23
CA LEU A 26 -2.06 -14.16 12.95
C LEU A 26 -2.04 -12.83 12.19
N LEU A 27 -2.30 -11.70 12.87
CA LEU A 27 -2.47 -10.37 12.27
C LEU A 27 -1.19 -9.53 12.29
N GLY A 28 -0.13 -10.03 12.92
CA GLY A 28 1.05 -9.24 13.25
C GLY A 28 0.78 -8.20 14.33
N GLY A 29 1.83 -7.49 14.76
CA GLY A 29 1.71 -6.48 15.80
C GLY A 29 0.87 -5.28 15.39
N LYS A 30 0.98 -4.82 14.13
CA LYS A 30 0.21 -3.67 13.63
C LYS A 30 -1.27 -4.00 13.46
N GLY A 31 -1.60 -5.11 12.79
CA GLY A 31 -2.99 -5.50 12.55
C GLY A 31 -3.75 -5.79 13.84
N ALA A 32 -3.12 -6.48 14.79
CA ALA A 32 -3.73 -6.73 16.10
C ALA A 32 -3.98 -5.43 16.90
N ASN A 33 -3.06 -4.46 16.83
CA ASN A 33 -3.27 -3.17 17.48
C ASN A 33 -4.32 -2.30 16.77
N LEU A 34 -4.41 -2.34 15.44
CA LEU A 34 -5.47 -1.67 14.68
C LEU A 34 -6.84 -2.22 15.05
N ALA A 35 -6.96 -3.54 15.13
CA ALA A 35 -8.16 -4.23 15.58
C ALA A 35 -8.55 -3.82 17.00
N GLU A 36 -7.61 -3.82 17.94
CA GLU A 36 -7.83 -3.37 19.32
C GLU A 36 -8.32 -1.92 19.39
N MET A 37 -7.63 -1.01 18.71
CA MET A 37 -7.99 0.42 18.69
C MET A 37 -9.42 0.62 18.15
N SER A 38 -9.79 -0.08 17.09
CA SER A 38 -11.17 -0.10 16.58
C SER A 38 -12.15 -0.70 17.58
N GLY A 39 -11.79 -1.82 18.23
CA GLY A 39 -12.63 -2.51 19.21
C GLY A 39 -12.96 -1.70 20.45
N ILE A 40 -12.05 -0.81 20.89
CA ILE A 40 -12.28 0.11 22.00
C ILE A 40 -12.92 1.45 21.57
N GLY A 41 -13.27 1.60 20.29
CA GLY A 41 -13.99 2.76 19.76
C GLY A 41 -13.13 3.99 19.43
N LEU A 42 -11.82 3.82 19.23
CA LEU A 42 -11.00 4.93 18.72
C LEU A 42 -11.31 5.20 17.24
N PRO A 43 -11.16 6.46 16.77
CA PRO A 43 -11.42 6.82 15.38
C PRO A 43 -10.30 6.32 14.46
N VAL A 44 -10.33 5.02 14.16
CA VAL A 44 -9.39 4.35 13.25
C VAL A 44 -10.01 4.32 11.86
N PRO A 45 -9.32 4.84 10.81
CA PRO A 45 -9.78 4.69 9.43
C PRO A 45 -10.01 3.22 9.08
N PRO A 46 -11.10 2.88 8.36
CA PRO A 46 -11.45 1.51 8.08
C PRO A 46 -10.39 0.82 7.21
N GLY A 47 -10.24 -0.48 7.45
CA GLY A 47 -9.23 -1.28 6.78
C GLY A 47 -9.40 -2.77 7.02
N PHE A 48 -8.40 -3.53 6.57
CA PHE A 48 -8.30 -4.95 6.85
C PHE A 48 -6.84 -5.41 6.93
N THR A 49 -6.66 -6.56 7.58
CA THR A 49 -5.39 -7.26 7.68
C THR A 49 -5.48 -8.60 6.94
N ILE A 50 -4.56 -8.83 6.01
CA ILE A 50 -4.27 -10.14 5.42
C ILE A 50 -3.29 -10.86 6.35
N THR A 51 -3.66 -12.06 6.78
CA THR A 51 -2.92 -12.77 7.84
C THR A 51 -1.50 -13.17 7.45
N THR A 52 -0.65 -13.41 8.46
CA THR A 52 0.70 -13.98 8.30
C THR A 52 0.69 -15.37 7.66
N GLU A 53 -0.39 -16.13 7.81
CA GLU A 53 -0.51 -17.47 7.21
C GLU A 53 -0.59 -17.42 5.68
N VAL A 54 -1.12 -16.33 5.11
CA VAL A 54 -1.06 -16.09 3.65
C VAL A 54 0.39 -15.93 3.20
N CYS A 55 1.25 -15.28 3.99
CA CYS A 55 2.67 -15.17 3.68
C CYS A 55 3.34 -16.56 3.67
N THR A 56 3.03 -17.41 4.65
CA THR A 56 3.51 -18.79 4.68
C THR A 56 3.03 -19.57 3.46
N HIS A 57 1.73 -19.53 3.15
CA HIS A 57 1.16 -20.18 1.97
C HIS A 57 1.82 -19.70 0.68
N TYR A 58 2.06 -18.39 0.56
CA TYR A 58 2.72 -17.77 -0.58
C TYR A 58 4.09 -18.40 -0.83
N TYR A 59 4.94 -18.55 0.19
CA TYR A 59 6.24 -19.18 0.01
C TYR A 59 6.18 -20.70 -0.21
N ASP A 60 5.28 -21.40 0.51
CA ASP A 60 5.16 -22.86 0.41
C ASP A 60 4.57 -23.33 -0.93
N ASN A 61 3.81 -22.47 -1.63
CA ASN A 61 3.12 -22.80 -2.88
C ASN A 61 3.69 -22.04 -4.08
N GLY A 62 5.01 -21.77 -4.09
CA GLY A 62 5.69 -21.21 -5.26
C GLY A 62 5.24 -19.78 -5.59
N ARG A 63 5.01 -18.96 -4.57
CA ARG A 63 4.56 -17.56 -4.66
C ARG A 63 3.15 -17.39 -5.22
N SER A 64 2.25 -18.31 -4.86
CA SER A 64 0.83 -18.26 -5.21
C SER A 64 -0.07 -17.99 -4.00
N TYR A 65 -1.20 -17.34 -4.24
CA TYR A 65 -2.18 -17.01 -3.20
C TYR A 65 -3.19 -18.14 -3.01
N PRO A 66 -3.78 -18.29 -1.80
CA PRO A 66 -4.94 -19.15 -1.63
C PRO A 66 -6.10 -18.71 -2.53
N ASP A 67 -6.81 -19.65 -3.16
CA ASP A 67 -7.89 -19.36 -4.12
C ASP A 67 -8.97 -18.42 -3.54
N ALA A 68 -9.29 -18.59 -2.25
CA ALA A 68 -10.30 -17.79 -1.55
C ALA A 68 -9.83 -16.39 -1.14
N LEU A 69 -8.53 -16.06 -1.25
CA LEU A 69 -8.01 -14.78 -0.80
C LEU A 69 -8.59 -13.62 -1.63
N ALA A 70 -8.68 -13.79 -2.95
CA ALA A 70 -9.08 -12.71 -3.84
C ALA A 70 -10.52 -12.23 -3.59
N SER A 71 -11.45 -13.15 -3.35
CA SER A 71 -12.82 -12.80 -2.99
C SER A 71 -12.90 -12.10 -1.63
N GLN A 72 -12.14 -12.57 -0.63
CA GLN A 72 -12.12 -11.94 0.69
C GLN A 72 -11.53 -10.54 0.69
N VAL A 73 -10.47 -10.29 -0.10
CA VAL A 73 -9.92 -8.94 -0.29
C VAL A 73 -10.93 -8.03 -0.97
N LYS A 74 -11.62 -8.52 -2.01
CA LYS A 74 -12.68 -7.76 -2.70
C LYS A 74 -13.83 -7.38 -1.74
N ASP A 75 -14.29 -8.32 -0.93
CA ASP A 75 -15.34 -8.07 0.06
C ASP A 75 -14.89 -7.05 1.12
N ALA A 76 -13.63 -7.11 1.53
CA ALA A 76 -13.07 -6.17 2.50
C ALA A 76 -12.91 -4.75 1.92
N ILE A 77 -12.50 -4.61 0.66
CA ILE A 77 -12.50 -3.31 -0.05
C ILE A 77 -13.92 -2.75 -0.14
N ALA A 78 -14.92 -3.56 -0.52
CA ALA A 78 -16.30 -3.11 -0.59
C ALA A 78 -16.85 -2.62 0.76
N ARG A 79 -16.38 -3.20 1.88
CA ARG A 79 -16.71 -2.69 3.23
C ARG A 79 -16.08 -1.32 3.51
N ILE A 80 -14.83 -1.11 3.09
CA ILE A 80 -14.17 0.21 3.20
C ILE A 80 -14.93 1.25 2.36
N GLU A 81 -15.30 0.89 1.12
CA GLU A 81 -16.09 1.77 0.25
C GLU A 81 -17.43 2.15 0.91
N ALA A 82 -18.13 1.20 1.51
CA ALA A 82 -19.40 1.44 2.21
C ALA A 82 -19.24 2.38 3.42
N GLN A 83 -18.15 2.26 4.18
CA GLN A 83 -17.88 3.10 5.36
C GLN A 83 -17.40 4.51 5.00
N THR A 84 -16.61 4.64 3.94
CA THR A 84 -16.03 5.92 3.51
C THR A 84 -16.92 6.70 2.54
N GLY A 85 -17.81 6.01 1.84
CA GLY A 85 -18.57 6.55 0.71
C GLY A 85 -17.75 6.78 -0.56
N ALA A 86 -16.45 6.45 -0.54
CA ALA A 86 -15.54 6.53 -1.67
C ALA A 86 -15.45 5.18 -2.40
N ARG A 87 -14.99 5.17 -3.65
CA ARG A 87 -14.89 3.94 -4.46
C ARG A 87 -13.54 3.79 -5.13
N PHE A 88 -13.04 2.57 -5.24
CA PHE A 88 -11.81 2.26 -5.94
C PHE A 88 -11.97 2.63 -7.43
N ALA A 89 -10.98 3.33 -7.98
CA ALA A 89 -10.98 3.84 -9.37
C ALA A 89 -12.06 4.88 -9.72
N ASP A 90 -12.77 5.45 -8.73
CA ASP A 90 -13.81 6.44 -8.99
C ASP A 90 -13.22 7.82 -9.38
N PRO A 91 -13.57 8.38 -10.55
CA PRO A 91 -13.04 9.66 -11.03
C PRO A 91 -13.51 10.87 -10.21
N GLU A 92 -14.59 10.76 -9.45
CA GLU A 92 -15.19 11.87 -8.70
C GLU A 92 -14.99 11.74 -7.19
N ASN A 93 -14.97 10.51 -6.66
CA ASN A 93 -14.74 10.24 -5.23
C ASN A 93 -13.81 9.03 -5.01
N PRO A 94 -12.52 9.15 -5.36
CA PRO A 94 -11.60 8.04 -5.31
C PRO A 94 -11.35 7.59 -3.87
N LEU A 95 -11.50 6.28 -3.63
CA LEU A 95 -10.96 5.64 -2.44
C LEU A 95 -9.46 5.43 -2.65
N LEU A 96 -8.66 6.03 -1.77
CA LEU A 96 -7.23 5.79 -1.68
C LEU A 96 -6.95 4.96 -0.44
N VAL A 97 -5.96 4.07 -0.54
CA VAL A 97 -5.54 3.23 0.59
C VAL A 97 -4.04 3.28 0.78
N SER A 98 -3.60 2.94 1.99
CA SER A 98 -2.23 2.60 2.30
C SER A 98 -2.07 1.10 2.46
N VAL A 99 -0.93 0.57 2.02
CA VAL A 99 -0.55 -0.83 2.19
C VAL A 99 0.70 -0.89 3.06
N ARG A 100 0.58 -1.56 4.21
CA ARG A 100 1.60 -1.58 5.26
C ARG A 100 1.84 -2.99 5.73
N SER A 101 3.09 -3.39 5.68
CA SER A 101 3.59 -4.61 6.29
C SER A 101 3.48 -4.61 7.83
N GLY A 102 3.20 -5.78 8.42
CA GLY A 102 3.07 -5.95 9.86
C GLY A 102 3.44 -7.37 10.31
N ALA A 103 4.69 -7.57 10.73
CA ALA A 103 5.13 -8.86 11.27
C ALA A 103 4.75 -9.02 12.75
N ARG A 104 4.86 -10.25 13.27
CA ARG A 104 4.64 -10.57 14.69
C ARG A 104 5.59 -9.80 15.61
N ALA A 105 6.85 -9.71 15.19
CA ALA A 105 7.90 -8.92 15.82
C ALA A 105 8.05 -7.57 15.11
N SER A 106 8.40 -6.54 15.88
CA SER A 106 8.71 -5.23 15.30
C SER A 106 10.02 -5.29 14.52
N MET A 107 10.01 -4.78 13.29
CA MET A 107 11.17 -4.72 12.41
C MET A 107 11.27 -3.29 11.82
N PRO A 108 11.75 -2.30 12.61
CA PRO A 108 11.77 -0.90 12.22
C PRO A 108 12.75 -0.65 11.05
N GLY A 109 12.30 0.11 10.05
CA GLY A 109 13.09 0.41 8.84
C GLY A 109 13.30 -0.78 7.90
N MET A 110 12.59 -1.89 8.13
CA MET A 110 12.83 -3.14 7.39
C MET A 110 11.78 -3.45 6.34
N MET A 111 10.60 -2.86 6.45
CA MET A 111 9.49 -3.17 5.56
C MET A 111 8.82 -1.88 5.10
N ASP A 112 8.53 -1.84 3.81
CA ASP A 112 8.15 -0.62 3.13
C ASP A 112 6.63 -0.38 3.26
N THR A 113 6.24 0.86 2.98
CA THR A 113 4.85 1.32 3.07
C THR A 113 4.53 2.07 1.80
N VAL A 114 3.40 1.71 1.18
CA VAL A 114 2.85 2.43 0.03
C VAL A 114 1.67 3.24 0.52
N LEU A 115 1.68 4.55 0.27
CA LEU A 115 0.55 5.45 0.55
C LEU A 115 -0.10 5.87 -0.77
N ASN A 116 -1.33 6.37 -0.70
CA ASN A 116 -2.08 6.91 -1.84
C ASN A 116 -2.33 5.92 -2.99
N LEU A 117 -2.35 4.62 -2.68
CA LEU A 117 -2.68 3.57 -3.65
C LEU A 117 -4.13 3.75 -4.11
N GLY A 118 -4.34 3.73 -5.42
CA GLY A 118 -5.60 4.10 -6.08
C GLY A 118 -5.48 5.39 -6.90
N LEU A 119 -4.38 6.14 -6.77
CA LEU A 119 -4.09 7.25 -7.66
C LEU A 119 -3.69 6.76 -9.05
N ASN A 120 -4.29 7.38 -10.07
CA ASN A 120 -4.00 7.21 -11.48
C ASN A 120 -4.34 8.52 -12.21
N ASP A 121 -4.20 8.56 -13.52
CA ASP A 121 -4.40 9.77 -14.32
C ASP A 121 -5.84 10.33 -14.25
N VAL A 122 -6.81 9.47 -13.92
CA VAL A 122 -8.22 9.84 -13.79
C VAL A 122 -8.56 10.23 -12.35
N THR A 123 -8.15 9.43 -11.37
CA THR A 123 -8.49 9.65 -9.95
C THR A 123 -7.74 10.82 -9.34
N VAL A 124 -6.55 11.18 -9.85
CA VAL A 124 -5.82 12.38 -9.41
C VAL A 124 -6.60 13.67 -9.74
N ALA A 125 -7.28 13.71 -10.88
CA ALA A 125 -8.11 14.85 -11.27
C ALA A 125 -9.34 14.96 -10.34
N GLY A 126 -9.95 13.83 -9.98
CA GLY A 126 -10.99 13.76 -8.96
C GLY A 126 -10.54 14.26 -7.60
N LEU A 127 -9.36 13.81 -7.15
CA LEU A 127 -8.77 14.26 -5.90
C LEU A 127 -8.53 15.78 -5.92
N ALA A 128 -7.97 16.31 -7.02
CA ALA A 128 -7.73 17.74 -7.19
C ALA A 128 -9.03 18.56 -7.09
N ALA A 129 -10.10 18.10 -7.76
CA ALA A 129 -11.38 18.77 -7.74
C ALA A 129 -12.05 18.75 -6.35
N ARG A 130 -11.97 17.62 -5.64
CA ARG A 130 -12.55 17.50 -4.29
C ARG A 130 -11.81 18.30 -3.24
N ALA A 131 -10.48 18.33 -3.33
CA ALA A 131 -9.64 19.06 -2.39
C ALA A 131 -9.59 20.56 -2.70
N ASP A 132 -10.06 20.98 -3.88
CA ASP A 132 -9.84 22.31 -4.45
C ASP A 132 -8.34 22.70 -4.43
N ASP A 133 -7.48 21.70 -4.66
CA ASP A 133 -6.02 21.83 -4.55
C ASP A 133 -5.32 20.90 -5.54
N LYS A 134 -5.06 21.44 -6.74
CA LYS A 134 -4.31 20.75 -7.79
C LYS A 134 -2.89 20.39 -7.31
N ARG A 135 -2.24 21.27 -6.56
CA ARG A 135 -0.86 21.05 -6.10
C ARG A 135 -0.81 19.84 -5.17
N PHE A 136 -1.71 19.77 -4.19
CA PHE A 136 -1.83 18.63 -3.27
C PHE A 136 -2.05 17.30 -4.02
N ALA A 137 -2.97 17.26 -4.97
CA ALA A 137 -3.30 16.04 -5.68
C ALA A 137 -2.12 15.52 -6.51
N TYR A 138 -1.47 16.38 -7.29
CA TYR A 138 -0.33 15.98 -8.12
C TYR A 138 0.96 15.76 -7.30
N ASP A 139 1.15 16.44 -6.16
CA ASP A 139 2.22 16.10 -5.21
C ASP A 139 2.01 14.70 -4.61
N SER A 140 0.76 14.37 -4.28
CA SER A 140 0.40 13.04 -3.80
C SER A 140 0.62 11.97 -4.87
N TYR A 141 0.31 12.28 -6.14
CA TYR A 141 0.46 11.35 -7.24
C TYR A 141 1.92 11.11 -7.63
N ARG A 142 2.76 12.15 -7.74
CA ARG A 142 4.20 11.95 -8.01
C ARG A 142 4.89 11.15 -6.89
N ARG A 143 4.54 11.41 -5.63
CA ARG A 143 5.05 10.65 -4.47
C ARG A 143 4.57 9.21 -4.51
N PHE A 144 3.31 8.97 -4.90
CA PHE A 144 2.79 7.62 -5.09
C PHE A 144 3.56 6.87 -6.17
N ILE A 145 3.76 7.46 -7.34
CA ILE A 145 4.50 6.84 -8.44
C ILE A 145 5.91 6.46 -7.97
N GLN A 146 6.63 7.39 -7.34
CA GLN A 146 7.97 7.14 -6.81
C GLN A 146 7.99 6.00 -5.78
N MET A 147 7.13 6.07 -4.75
CA MET A 147 7.08 5.04 -3.69
C MET A 147 6.67 3.67 -4.25
N TYR A 148 5.67 3.62 -5.12
CA TYR A 148 5.20 2.37 -5.70
C TYR A 148 6.25 1.77 -6.63
N SER A 149 6.92 2.60 -7.44
CA SER A 149 7.92 2.11 -8.39
C SER A 149 9.17 1.59 -7.68
N ASP A 150 9.63 2.26 -6.62
CA ASP A 150 10.73 1.78 -5.77
C ASP A 150 10.37 0.46 -5.07
N VAL A 151 9.22 0.41 -4.40
CA VAL A 151 8.86 -0.72 -3.53
C VAL A 151 8.33 -1.94 -4.31
N VAL A 152 7.56 -1.70 -5.37
CA VAL A 152 6.82 -2.76 -6.08
C VAL A 152 7.46 -3.10 -7.42
N MET A 153 7.97 -2.10 -8.14
CA MET A 153 8.56 -2.29 -9.47
C MET A 153 10.10 -2.32 -9.45
N GLU A 154 10.72 -2.17 -8.27
CA GLU A 154 12.18 -2.18 -8.06
C GLU A 154 12.94 -1.14 -8.91
N VAL A 155 12.31 0.00 -9.23
CA VAL A 155 12.92 1.13 -9.95
C VAL A 155 13.67 2.03 -8.96
N ASP A 156 14.92 2.38 -9.27
CA ASP A 156 15.76 3.17 -8.37
C ASP A 156 15.13 4.53 -8.01
N HIS A 157 14.91 4.73 -6.71
CA HIS A 157 14.44 5.97 -6.11
C HIS A 157 15.23 7.21 -6.57
N GLY A 158 16.55 7.07 -6.77
CA GLY A 158 17.44 8.18 -7.14
C GLY A 158 17.06 8.86 -8.45
N LEU A 159 16.53 8.11 -9.42
CA LEU A 159 16.12 8.64 -10.73
C LEU A 159 14.97 9.65 -10.61
N PHE A 160 14.06 9.41 -9.67
CA PHE A 160 12.94 10.31 -9.41
C PHE A 160 13.40 11.59 -8.71
N GLU A 161 14.37 11.49 -7.78
CA GLU A 161 14.95 12.65 -7.12
C GLU A 161 15.73 13.54 -8.11
N ASP A 162 16.51 12.94 -9.00
CA ASP A 162 17.22 13.68 -10.06
C ASP A 162 16.23 14.45 -10.97
N ALA A 163 15.12 13.81 -11.36
CA ALA A 163 14.08 14.45 -12.17
C ALA A 163 13.35 15.59 -11.43
N LEU A 164 13.13 15.44 -10.12
CA LEU A 164 12.55 16.49 -9.28
C LEU A 164 13.49 17.70 -9.18
N GLU A 165 14.79 17.47 -8.94
CA GLU A 165 15.79 18.54 -8.90
C GLU A 165 15.89 19.26 -10.25
N GLU A 166 15.85 18.54 -11.37
CA GLU A 166 15.84 19.15 -12.70
C GLU A 166 14.59 20.02 -12.91
N GLN A 167 13.41 19.55 -12.50
CA GLN A 167 12.18 20.34 -12.60
C GLN A 167 12.26 21.62 -11.75
N LYS A 168 12.80 21.54 -10.53
CA LYS A 168 13.00 22.72 -9.68
C LYS A 168 13.93 23.75 -10.32
N LEU A 169 15.04 23.29 -10.92
CA LEU A 169 15.97 24.16 -11.65
C LEU A 169 15.30 24.83 -12.85
N ARG A 170 14.48 24.09 -13.62
CA ARG A 170 13.73 24.63 -14.76
C ARG A 170 12.72 25.70 -14.34
N CYS A 171 12.05 25.50 -13.20
CA CYS A 171 11.08 26.45 -12.66
C CYS A 171 11.71 27.59 -11.84
N GLY A 172 13.04 27.54 -11.59
CA GLY A 172 13.76 28.56 -10.83
C GLY A 172 13.42 28.59 -9.34
N VAL A 173 13.01 27.45 -8.78
CA VAL A 173 12.66 27.29 -7.36
C VAL A 173 13.72 26.46 -6.64
N PHE A 174 13.86 26.68 -5.33
CA PHE A 174 14.82 25.94 -4.50
C PHE A 174 14.15 24.78 -3.76
N ASP A 175 13.00 25.06 -3.13
CA ASP A 175 12.24 24.06 -2.38
C ASP A 175 11.16 23.41 -3.26
N ASP A 176 10.87 22.13 -3.02
CA ASP A 176 9.74 21.40 -3.63
C ASP A 176 8.40 22.14 -3.45
N THR A 177 8.26 22.88 -2.35
CA THR A 177 7.07 23.67 -2.04
C THR A 177 6.86 24.83 -3.02
N GLY A 178 7.90 25.26 -3.72
CA GLY A 178 7.83 26.27 -4.77
C GLY A 178 7.22 25.77 -6.08
N LEU A 179 7.13 24.45 -6.30
CA LEU A 179 6.50 23.89 -7.50
C LEU A 179 4.97 24.04 -7.45
N THR A 180 4.40 24.49 -8.57
CA THR A 180 2.95 24.63 -8.76
C THR A 180 2.28 23.30 -9.11
N GLY A 181 0.95 23.26 -9.11
CA GLY A 181 0.22 22.06 -9.55
C GLY A 181 0.49 21.68 -11.01
N ASP A 182 0.72 22.65 -11.89
CA ASP A 182 1.04 22.41 -13.31
C ASP A 182 2.48 21.87 -13.48
N ASP A 183 3.41 22.36 -12.67
CA ASP A 183 4.79 21.83 -12.65
C ASP A 183 4.81 20.38 -12.17
N LEU A 184 4.03 20.06 -11.13
CA LEU A 184 3.92 18.71 -10.59
C LEU A 184 3.19 17.76 -11.54
N GLU A 185 2.18 18.23 -12.25
CA GLU A 185 1.54 17.45 -13.33
C GLU A 185 2.53 17.13 -14.45
N THR A 186 3.36 18.09 -14.83
CA THR A 186 4.45 17.86 -15.80
C THR A 186 5.43 16.81 -15.28
N LEU A 187 5.83 16.91 -14.01
CA LEU A 187 6.75 15.98 -13.36
C LEU A 187 6.19 14.56 -13.27
N VAL A 188 4.88 14.40 -13.03
CA VAL A 188 4.20 13.09 -13.09
C VAL A 188 4.38 12.43 -14.45
N GLY A 189 4.34 13.20 -15.54
CA GLY A 189 4.66 12.70 -16.89
C GLY A 189 6.08 12.15 -16.99
N THR A 190 7.06 12.90 -16.48
CA THR A 190 8.47 12.47 -16.41
C THR A 190 8.64 11.21 -15.57
N TYR A 191 7.96 11.11 -14.42
CA TYR A 191 8.06 9.95 -13.55
C TYR A 191 7.52 8.68 -14.23
N LYS A 192 6.38 8.77 -14.92
CA LYS A 192 5.86 7.64 -15.71
C LYS A 192 6.82 7.21 -16.82
N GLN A 193 7.52 8.16 -17.44
CA GLN A 193 8.55 7.87 -18.43
C GLN A 193 9.74 7.12 -17.83
N ILE A 194 10.22 7.54 -16.65
CA ILE A 194 11.28 6.84 -15.91
C ILE A 194 10.87 5.39 -15.61
N VAL A 195 9.64 5.18 -15.13
CA VAL A 195 9.11 3.84 -14.86
C VAL A 195 9.17 2.96 -16.10
N ARG A 196 8.71 3.48 -17.24
CA ARG A 196 8.69 2.78 -18.52
C ARG A 196 10.09 2.42 -19.00
N ASP A 197 11.04 3.35 -18.89
CA ASP A 197 12.39 3.16 -19.39
C ASP A 197 13.21 2.17 -18.53
N GLU A 198 13.00 2.17 -17.22
CA GLU A 198 13.74 1.32 -16.27
C GLU A 198 13.12 -0.07 -16.08
N SER A 199 11.79 -0.16 -15.98
CA SER A 199 11.10 -1.44 -15.76
C SER A 199 10.69 -2.16 -17.05
N GLY A 200 10.59 -1.42 -18.16
CA GLY A 200 10.01 -1.91 -19.42
C GLY A 200 8.47 -2.01 -19.41
N GLU A 201 7.82 -1.60 -18.32
CA GLU A 201 6.37 -1.64 -18.13
C GLU A 201 5.80 -0.24 -17.87
N GLU A 202 4.55 -0.01 -18.25
CA GLU A 202 3.87 1.25 -17.92
C GLU A 202 3.45 1.27 -16.44
N PHE A 203 3.39 2.46 -15.84
CA PHE A 203 2.89 2.58 -14.46
C PHE A 203 1.42 2.11 -14.37
N PRO A 204 1.08 1.17 -13.45
CA PRO A 204 -0.24 0.55 -13.41
C PRO A 204 -1.32 1.58 -13.14
N GLN A 205 -2.31 1.65 -14.04
CA GLN A 205 -3.44 2.59 -13.92
C GLN A 205 -4.65 1.97 -13.21
N ASP A 206 -4.80 0.65 -13.19
CA ASP A 206 -5.89 -0.03 -12.46
C ASP A 206 -5.53 -0.14 -10.96
N PRO A 207 -6.34 0.46 -10.05
CA PRO A 207 -6.13 0.34 -8.62
C PRO A 207 -6.10 -1.11 -8.09
N ASN A 208 -6.78 -2.05 -8.74
CA ASN A 208 -6.73 -3.46 -8.35
C ASN A 208 -5.35 -4.07 -8.64
N ASP A 209 -4.78 -3.77 -9.81
CA ASP A 209 -3.43 -4.22 -10.16
C ASP A 209 -2.40 -3.59 -9.21
N GLN A 210 -2.57 -2.31 -8.89
CA GLN A 210 -1.76 -1.62 -7.87
C GLN A 210 -1.86 -2.35 -6.52
N LEU A 211 -3.06 -2.67 -6.07
CA LEU A 211 -3.30 -3.32 -4.77
C LEU A 211 -2.61 -4.69 -4.70
N TRP A 212 -2.77 -5.52 -5.72
CA TRP A 212 -2.15 -6.85 -5.76
C TRP A 212 -0.64 -6.79 -5.91
N GLY A 213 -0.12 -5.83 -6.67
CA GLY A 213 1.32 -5.54 -6.74
C GLY A 213 1.89 -5.18 -5.36
N ALA A 214 1.23 -4.26 -4.64
CA ALA A 214 1.66 -3.86 -3.30
C ALA A 214 1.56 -5.00 -2.26
N ILE A 215 0.50 -5.82 -2.30
CA ILE A 215 0.38 -7.02 -1.46
C ILE A 215 1.54 -7.99 -1.73
N GLY A 216 1.83 -8.25 -3.01
CA GLY A 216 2.95 -9.11 -3.42
C GLY A 216 4.30 -8.57 -2.98
N ALA A 217 4.54 -7.27 -3.15
CA ALA A 217 5.76 -6.60 -2.70
C ALA A 217 5.97 -6.74 -1.19
N VAL A 218 4.91 -6.59 -0.38
CA VAL A 218 5.01 -6.81 1.07
C VAL A 218 5.43 -8.25 1.39
N PHE A 219 4.83 -9.26 0.76
CA PHE A 219 5.22 -10.65 0.99
C PHE A 219 6.65 -10.94 0.49
N ASN A 220 7.05 -10.41 -0.66
CA ASN A 220 8.41 -10.52 -1.17
C ASN A 220 9.44 -9.85 -0.26
N SER A 221 9.10 -8.70 0.34
CA SER A 221 9.97 -7.98 1.28
C SER A 221 10.35 -8.83 2.51
N TRP A 222 9.52 -9.82 2.87
CA TRP A 222 9.84 -10.74 3.95
C TRP A 222 11.12 -11.53 3.68
N MET A 223 11.42 -11.92 2.44
CA MET A 223 12.62 -12.71 2.13
C MET A 223 13.76 -11.87 1.53
N ASN A 224 13.65 -10.54 1.52
CA ASN A 224 14.75 -9.70 1.04
C ASN A 224 16.00 -9.83 1.93
N ALA A 225 17.16 -9.45 1.38
CA ALA A 225 18.46 -9.62 2.04
C ALA A 225 18.54 -8.85 3.38
N ARG A 226 17.97 -7.64 3.42
CA ARG A 226 17.89 -6.79 4.61
C ARG A 226 17.13 -7.50 5.72
N ALA A 227 15.89 -7.91 5.45
CA ALA A 227 14.97 -8.59 6.38
C ALA A 227 15.55 -9.91 6.87
N THR A 228 16.13 -10.71 5.98
CA THR A 228 16.79 -11.97 6.33
C THR A 228 17.96 -11.75 7.29
N THR A 229 18.80 -10.75 7.03
CA THR A 229 19.93 -10.41 7.90
C THR A 229 19.45 -9.93 9.27
N TYR A 230 18.46 -9.03 9.30
CA TYR A 230 17.88 -8.53 10.56
C TYR A 230 17.27 -9.64 11.39
N ARG A 231 16.51 -10.54 10.76
CA ARG A 231 15.91 -11.69 11.44
C ARG A 231 16.94 -12.61 12.08
N ARG A 232 18.04 -12.89 11.37
CA ARG A 232 19.16 -13.68 11.90
C ARG A 232 19.79 -13.01 13.12
N LEU A 233 20.00 -11.70 13.08
CA LEU A 233 20.59 -10.94 14.20
C LEU A 233 19.68 -10.86 15.43
N ASN A 234 18.36 -10.89 15.23
CA ASN A 234 17.37 -10.73 16.30
C ASN A 234 16.64 -12.04 16.66
N ASN A 235 17.10 -13.19 16.16
CA ASN A 235 16.50 -14.51 16.39
C ASN A 235 15.00 -14.58 16.03
N ILE A 236 14.60 -13.93 14.94
CA ILE A 236 13.22 -13.94 14.44
C ILE A 236 13.09 -15.06 13.38
N PRO A 237 12.26 -16.09 13.60
CA PRO A 237 12.08 -17.17 12.64
C PRO A 237 11.46 -16.69 11.31
N ALA A 238 11.99 -17.18 10.18
CA ALA A 238 11.42 -16.89 8.86
C ALA A 238 10.00 -17.45 8.69
N SER A 239 9.65 -18.54 9.39
CA SER A 239 8.33 -19.17 9.37
C SER A 239 7.20 -18.34 9.98
N TRP A 240 7.52 -17.20 10.62
CA TRP A 240 6.51 -16.32 11.20
C TRP A 240 5.74 -15.50 10.16
N GLY A 241 6.33 -15.28 8.98
CA GLY A 241 5.75 -14.47 7.92
C GLY A 241 5.51 -13.01 8.33
N THR A 242 4.85 -12.28 7.43
CA THR A 242 4.38 -10.90 7.66
C THR A 242 2.92 -10.78 7.26
N ALA A 243 2.15 -9.96 7.97
CA ALA A 243 0.80 -9.60 7.60
C ALA A 243 0.81 -8.37 6.69
N VAL A 244 -0.26 -8.17 5.93
CA VAL A 244 -0.47 -6.96 5.11
C VAL A 244 -1.66 -6.20 5.67
N ASN A 245 -1.48 -4.94 6.00
CA ASN A 245 -2.55 -4.06 6.47
C ASN A 245 -2.91 -3.12 5.32
N VAL A 246 -4.17 -3.12 4.91
CA VAL A 246 -4.72 -2.20 3.91
C VAL A 246 -5.69 -1.28 4.62
N GLN A 247 -5.53 0.03 4.50
CA GLN A 247 -6.28 1.01 5.28
C GLN A 247 -6.57 2.27 4.47
N ALA A 248 -7.79 2.78 4.54
CA ALA A 248 -8.19 4.06 3.94
C ALA A 248 -7.46 5.27 4.55
#